data_AF-A0A453M7P9-F1
#
_entry.id   AF-A0A453M7P9-F1
#
_cell.length_a   1.000
_cell.length_b   1.000
_cell.length_c   1.000
_cell.angle_alpha   90.00
_cell.angle_beta   90.00
_cell.angle_gamma   90.00
#
_symmetry.space_group_name_H-M   'P 1'
#
loop_
_entity.id
_entity.type
_entity.pdbx_description
1 polymer ?
#
loop_
_entity_poly.entity_id
_entity_poly.type
_entity_poly.pdbx_seq_one_letter_code
_entity_poly.pdbx_strand_id
1 'polypeptide(L)'
;RQFCTGEYRKSAIPQGYKGCQFHRVIKDFMIQGGDFVKGDGSGCISIYGTKFDDENFIAKHTGPGLLSMANSGANSNGSQFFLTCAKCEWLDNKHVVFGRVLGDGLLVLRKIENVATGPNNRPKLACVISECGEM
;
A
#
# COMPACT_ATOMS: atom_id res chain seq x y z
N ARG A 1 4.07 -10.38 1.32
CA ARG A 1 5.38 -11.08 1.41
C ARG A 1 6.03 -11.30 0.04
N GLN A 2 5.45 -12.10 -0.86
CA GLN A 2 6.09 -12.42 -2.16
C GLN A 2 6.49 -11.19 -3.01
N PHE A 3 5.67 -10.13 -3.04
CA PHE A 3 6.02 -8.88 -3.73
C PHE A 3 7.11 -8.06 -3.02
N CYS A 4 7.39 -8.30 -1.74
CA CYS A 4 8.54 -7.70 -1.06
C CYS A 4 9.83 -8.43 -1.43
N THR A 5 9.79 -9.77 -1.54
CA THR A 5 10.96 -10.62 -1.81
C THR A 5 11.27 -10.82 -3.30
N GLY A 6 10.29 -10.56 -4.18
CA GLY A 6 10.43 -10.80 -5.62
C GLY A 6 10.32 -12.27 -6.02
N GLU A 7 9.75 -13.12 -5.16
CA GLU A 7 9.53 -14.54 -5.45
C GLU A 7 8.50 -14.76 -6.55
N TYR A 8 7.48 -13.91 -6.61
CA TYR A 8 6.51 -13.96 -7.69
C TYR A 8 7.14 -13.47 -8.99
N ARG A 9 7.08 -14.29 -10.04
CA ARG A 9 7.66 -14.00 -11.34
C ARG A 9 6.61 -14.03 -12.44
N LYS A 10 6.68 -13.07 -13.35
CA LYS A 10 5.90 -13.04 -14.59
C LYS A 10 6.86 -13.07 -15.76
N SER A 11 6.75 -14.08 -16.62
CA SER A 11 7.69 -14.31 -17.73
C SER A 11 9.16 -14.31 -17.28
N ALA A 12 9.46 -15.04 -16.20
CA ALA A 12 10.76 -15.12 -15.52
C ALA A 12 11.29 -13.83 -14.85
N ILE A 13 10.60 -12.69 -15.00
CA ILE A 13 10.97 -11.42 -14.40
C ILE A 13 10.34 -11.30 -13.00
N PRO A 14 11.15 -11.10 -11.93
CA PRO A 14 10.64 -10.80 -10.59
C PRO A 14 9.69 -9.60 -10.60
N GLN A 15 8.52 -9.74 -9.98
CA GLN A 15 7.59 -8.64 -9.77
C GLN A 15 7.55 -8.28 -8.28
N GLY A 16 7.46 -6.99 -7.97
CA GLY A 16 7.41 -6.59 -6.59
C GLY A 16 7.48 -5.10 -6.35
N TYR A 17 7.60 -4.75 -5.07
CA TYR A 17 7.55 -3.37 -4.59
C TYR A 17 8.86 -2.61 -4.72
N LYS A 18 9.97 -3.28 -5.05
CA LYS A 18 11.25 -2.61 -5.29
C LYS A 18 11.12 -1.62 -6.45
N GLY A 19 11.47 -0.36 -6.22
CA GLY A 19 11.31 0.74 -7.17
C GLY A 19 9.89 1.29 -7.29
N CYS A 20 8.90 0.71 -6.59
CA CYS A 20 7.53 1.20 -6.58
C CYS A 20 7.42 2.52 -5.81
N GLN A 21 6.49 3.38 -6.22
CA GLN A 21 6.29 4.70 -5.63
C GLN A 21 5.03 4.74 -4.77
N PHE A 22 5.01 5.63 -3.79
CA PHE A 22 3.78 6.10 -3.17
C PHE A 22 3.14 7.15 -4.09
N HIS A 23 2.16 6.74 -4.89
CA HIS A 23 1.52 7.60 -5.90
C HIS A 23 0.47 8.55 -5.30
N ARG A 24 0.04 8.34 -4.05
CA ARG A 24 -0.95 9.19 -3.38
C ARG A 24 -0.66 9.31 -1.88
N VAL A 25 -0.53 10.54 -1.39
CA VAL A 25 -0.23 10.86 0.01
C VAL A 25 -1.23 11.89 0.50
N ILE A 26 -2.07 11.53 1.48
CA ILE A 26 -3.05 12.44 2.08
C ILE A 26 -2.71 12.58 3.56
N LYS A 27 -2.22 13.76 3.93
CA LYS A 27 -1.90 14.12 5.31
C LYS A 27 -3.12 13.90 6.23
N ASP A 28 -2.88 13.37 7.42
CA ASP A 28 -3.89 13.04 8.43
C ASP A 28 -4.91 11.99 7.97
N PHE A 29 -4.61 11.25 6.89
CA PHE A 29 -5.43 10.15 6.40
C PHE A 29 -4.61 8.90 6.11
N MET A 30 -3.87 8.86 4.99
CA MET A 30 -3.15 7.67 4.55
C MET A 30 -2.09 7.97 3.48
N ILE A 31 -1.14 7.05 3.32
CA ILE A 31 -0.24 6.98 2.16
C ILE A 31 -0.49 5.69 1.38
N GLN A 32 -0.62 5.78 0.06
CA GLN A 32 -0.94 4.66 -0.82
C GLN A 32 0.17 4.43 -1.84
N GLY A 33 0.51 3.16 -2.04
CA GLY A 33 1.52 2.70 -2.99
C GLY A 33 1.22 1.29 -3.47
N GLY A 34 2.24 0.59 -3.96
CA GLY A 34 2.13 -0.81 -4.38
C GLY A 34 1.61 -1.01 -5.81
N ASP A 35 1.44 0.07 -6.58
CA ASP A 35 1.22 -0.01 -8.01
C ASP A 35 2.58 -0.07 -8.74
N PHE A 36 3.19 -1.25 -8.78
CA PHE A 36 4.41 -1.50 -9.57
C PHE A 36 4.12 -1.83 -11.04
N VAL A 37 2.85 -1.82 -11.46
CA VAL A 37 2.46 -2.14 -12.84
C VAL A 37 2.38 -0.87 -13.69
N LYS A 38 1.79 0.20 -13.13
CA LYS A 38 1.60 1.49 -13.83
C LYS A 38 2.08 2.69 -13.02
N GLY A 39 2.16 2.59 -11.70
CA GLY A 39 2.63 3.68 -10.83
C GLY A 39 1.70 4.90 -10.76
N ASP A 40 0.43 4.74 -11.14
CA ASP A 40 -0.57 5.81 -11.15
C ASP A 40 -1.83 5.50 -10.31
N GLY A 41 -1.90 4.29 -9.75
CA GLY A 41 -3.03 3.79 -8.97
C GLY A 41 -4.05 2.99 -9.78
N SER A 42 -3.85 2.81 -11.08
CA SER A 42 -4.72 1.99 -11.94
C SER A 42 -4.21 0.56 -12.16
N GLY A 43 -2.96 0.26 -11.76
CA GLY A 43 -2.41 -1.09 -11.85
C GLY A 43 -2.96 -2.01 -10.76
N CYS A 44 -3.33 -3.24 -11.14
CA CYS A 44 -3.86 -4.24 -10.22
C CYS A 44 -3.39 -5.63 -10.65
N ILE A 45 -2.62 -6.28 -9.77
CA ILE A 45 -2.17 -7.66 -9.93
C ILE A 45 -2.02 -8.29 -8.55
N SER A 46 -2.24 -9.60 -8.44
CA SER A 46 -1.94 -10.35 -7.23
C SER A 46 -1.16 -11.61 -7.58
N ILE A 47 -0.66 -12.30 -6.57
CA ILE A 47 -0.04 -13.62 -6.76
C ILE A 47 -1.07 -14.69 -7.16
N TYR A 48 -2.37 -14.39 -7.00
CA TYR A 48 -3.49 -15.27 -7.31
C TYR A 48 -4.15 -14.96 -8.67
N GLY A 49 -3.65 -13.96 -9.42
CA GLY A 49 -4.24 -13.51 -10.68
C GLY A 49 -4.32 -11.99 -10.78
N THR A 50 -5.43 -11.46 -11.27
CA THR A 50 -5.65 -10.01 -11.38
C THR A 50 -6.14 -9.40 -10.07
N LYS A 51 -7.12 -10.05 -9.43
CA LYS A 51 -7.77 -9.64 -8.19
C LYS A 51 -8.01 -10.84 -7.28
N PHE A 52 -8.27 -10.61 -6.00
CA PHE A 52 -8.67 -11.64 -5.05
C PHE A 52 -9.65 -11.10 -3.99
N ASP A 53 -10.30 -12.03 -3.30
CA ASP A 53 -11.38 -11.76 -2.35
C ASP A 53 -10.90 -11.09 -1.06
N ASP A 54 -11.82 -10.44 -0.35
CA ASP A 54 -11.58 -9.92 1.00
C ASP A 54 -11.52 -11.08 1.99
N GLU A 55 -10.34 -11.38 2.52
CA GLU A 55 -10.13 -12.56 3.39
C GLU A 55 -10.98 -12.49 4.68
N ASN A 56 -10.94 -11.36 5.39
CA ASN A 56 -11.81 -11.05 6.52
C ASN A 56 -11.69 -9.56 6.91
N PHE A 57 -12.59 -9.08 7.78
CA PHE A 57 -12.55 -7.72 8.33
C PHE A 57 -12.41 -7.70 9.86
N ILE A 58 -11.64 -8.64 10.41
CA ILE A 58 -11.47 -8.79 11.87
C ILE A 58 -10.73 -7.57 12.45
N ALA A 59 -9.60 -7.20 11.84
CA ALA A 59 -8.82 -6.04 12.25
C ALA A 59 -9.47 -4.74 11.77
N LYS A 60 -9.44 -3.72 12.63
CA LYS A 60 -10.08 -2.40 12.41
C LYS A 60 -9.03 -1.31 12.24
N HIS A 61 -9.39 -0.22 11.56
CA HIS A 61 -8.50 0.91 11.30
C HIS A 61 -8.43 1.87 12.51
N THR A 62 -7.95 1.36 13.64
CA THR A 62 -8.02 2.02 14.96
C THR A 62 -7.02 3.16 15.16
N GLY A 63 -6.04 3.32 14.29
CA GLY A 63 -5.01 4.34 14.43
C GLY A 63 -3.98 4.35 13.30
N PRO A 64 -2.90 5.13 13.45
CA PRO A 64 -1.83 5.23 12.46
C PRO A 64 -0.95 3.96 12.41
N GLY A 65 -0.30 3.75 11.27
CA GLY A 65 0.66 2.68 11.05
C GLY A 65 0.03 1.33 10.71
N LEU A 66 -1.27 1.26 10.45
CA LEU A 66 -1.94 0.03 10.01
C LEU A 66 -1.79 -0.14 8.50
N LEU A 67 -1.41 -1.34 8.08
CA LEU A 67 -1.27 -1.73 6.68
C LEU A 67 -2.55 -2.38 6.20
N SER A 68 -3.13 -1.84 5.13
CA SER A 68 -4.45 -2.24 4.64
C SER A 68 -4.50 -2.29 3.12
N MET A 69 -5.34 -3.17 2.57
CA MET A 69 -5.46 -3.40 1.14
C MET A 69 -6.21 -2.26 0.45
N ALA A 70 -5.61 -1.68 -0.59
CA ALA A 70 -6.34 -0.79 -1.49
C ALA A 70 -7.13 -1.63 -2.51
N ASN A 71 -8.40 -1.30 -2.70
CA ASN A 71 -9.29 -1.99 -3.63
C ASN A 71 -10.22 -0.99 -4.34
N SER A 72 -10.96 -1.47 -5.34
CA SER A 72 -11.94 -0.71 -6.13
C SER A 72 -13.37 -1.20 -5.88
N GLY A 73 -13.68 -1.67 -4.66
CA GLY A 73 -14.91 -2.37 -4.30
C GLY A 73 -14.65 -3.74 -3.67
N ALA A 74 -15.72 -4.41 -3.23
CA ALA A 74 -15.64 -5.72 -2.61
C ALA A 74 -14.88 -6.73 -3.49
N ASN A 75 -14.05 -7.57 -2.89
CA ASN A 75 -13.32 -8.66 -3.54
C ASN A 75 -12.45 -8.19 -4.73
N SER A 76 -11.84 -7.01 -4.61
CA SER A 76 -10.99 -6.45 -5.65
C SER A 76 -9.58 -6.10 -5.20
N ASN A 77 -9.07 -6.87 -4.24
CA ASN A 77 -7.72 -6.72 -3.71
C ASN A 77 -6.69 -7.09 -4.79
N GLY A 78 -5.56 -6.38 -4.79
CA GLY A 78 -4.48 -6.58 -5.75
C GLY A 78 -3.11 -6.40 -5.09
N SER A 79 -2.24 -5.60 -5.71
CA SER A 79 -0.90 -5.32 -5.20
C SER A 79 -0.84 -4.02 -4.40
N GLN A 80 -1.81 -3.12 -4.62
CA GLN A 80 -1.84 -1.83 -3.97
C GLN A 80 -2.23 -1.94 -2.50
N PHE A 81 -1.59 -1.14 -1.68
CA PHE A 81 -1.82 -1.06 -0.25
C PHE A 81 -1.77 0.40 0.21
N PHE A 82 -2.29 0.66 1.40
CA PHE A 82 -2.09 1.92 2.08
C PHE A 82 -1.69 1.72 3.55
N LEU A 83 -1.01 2.72 4.08
CA LEU A 83 -0.67 2.85 5.49
C LEU A 83 -1.49 3.99 6.09
N THR A 84 -2.21 3.71 7.17
CA THR A 84 -3.01 4.73 7.86
C THR A 84 -2.10 5.74 8.55
N CYS A 85 -2.46 7.02 8.47
CA CYS A 85 -1.79 8.11 9.20
C CYS A 85 -2.65 8.65 10.36
N ALA A 86 -3.93 8.27 10.39
CA ALA A 86 -4.88 8.53 11.45
C ALA A 86 -5.85 7.35 11.60
N LYS A 87 -6.73 7.42 12.60
CA LYS A 87 -7.85 6.48 12.78
C LYS A 87 -8.85 6.64 11.63
N CYS A 88 -9.25 5.54 10.99
CA CYS A 88 -10.05 5.54 9.76
C CYS A 88 -11.25 4.57 9.82
N GLU A 89 -12.12 4.68 10.82
CA GLU A 89 -13.22 3.72 11.07
C GLU A 89 -14.18 3.56 9.87
N TRP A 90 -14.32 4.58 9.02
CA TRP A 90 -15.18 4.52 7.83
C TRP A 90 -14.68 3.55 6.74
N LEU A 91 -13.44 3.04 6.88
CA LEU A 91 -12.83 2.02 6.02
C LEU A 91 -13.03 0.60 6.56
N ASP A 92 -13.53 0.45 7.80
CA ASP A 92 -13.82 -0.85 8.37
C ASP A 92 -14.88 -1.59 7.53
N ASN A 93 -14.67 -2.89 7.36
CA ASN A 93 -15.49 -3.77 6.51
C ASN A 93 -15.47 -3.43 5.01
N LYS A 94 -14.56 -2.54 4.57
CA LYS A 94 -14.34 -2.21 3.15
C LYS A 94 -12.92 -2.50 2.69
N HIS A 95 -11.96 -2.36 3.59
CA HIS A 95 -10.55 -2.62 3.33
C HIS A 95 -10.00 -3.60 4.39
N VAL A 96 -9.29 -4.62 3.93
CA VAL A 96 -8.71 -5.64 4.80
C VAL A 96 -7.42 -5.11 5.42
N VAL A 97 -7.38 -4.97 6.75
CA VAL A 97 -6.15 -4.70 7.49
C VAL A 97 -5.38 -6.01 7.64
N PHE A 98 -4.14 -6.03 7.17
CA PHE A 98 -3.31 -7.24 7.10
C PHE A 98 -1.91 -7.08 7.71
N GLY A 99 -1.63 -5.95 8.35
CA GLY A 99 -0.35 -5.74 9.02
C GLY A 99 -0.27 -4.40 9.75
N ARG A 100 0.90 -4.12 10.32
CA ARG A 100 1.22 -2.83 10.95
C ARG A 100 2.71 -2.53 10.86
N VAL A 101 3.03 -1.25 10.90
CA VAL A 101 4.39 -0.73 11.07
C VAL A 101 4.87 -1.01 12.49
N LEU A 102 6.13 -1.40 12.63
CA LEU A 102 6.78 -1.69 13.90
C LEU A 102 7.93 -0.69 14.16
N GLY A 103 8.22 -0.45 15.44
CA GLY A 103 9.36 0.35 15.90
C GLY A 103 9.46 1.73 15.23
N ASP A 104 10.68 2.10 14.85
CA ASP A 104 10.99 3.41 14.28
C ASP A 104 10.45 3.64 12.86
N GLY A 105 9.85 2.60 12.24
CA GLY A 105 9.22 2.72 10.92
C GLY A 105 8.10 3.77 10.89
N LEU A 106 7.49 4.06 12.04
CA LEU A 106 6.44 5.09 12.13
C LEU A 106 6.98 6.50 11.84
N LEU A 107 8.26 6.77 12.16
CA LEU A 107 8.89 8.05 11.82
C LEU A 107 9.04 8.22 10.31
N VAL A 108 9.35 7.15 9.58
CA VAL A 108 9.43 7.16 8.12
C VAL A 108 8.05 7.40 7.51
N LEU A 109 7.02 6.74 8.03
CA LEU A 109 5.63 6.99 7.64
C LEU A 109 5.26 8.48 7.81
N ARG A 110 5.59 9.09 8.95
CA ARG A 110 5.33 10.52 9.19
C ARG A 110 6.14 11.44 8.26
N LYS A 111 7.38 11.08 7.90
CA LYS A 111 8.15 11.84 6.91
C LYS A 111 7.47 11.83 5.53
N ILE A 112 7.01 10.66 5.08
CA ILE A 112 6.31 10.51 3.80
C ILE A 112 4.98 11.27 3.83
N GLU A 113 4.21 11.17 4.92
CA GLU A 113 2.94 11.87 5.10
C GLU A 113 3.06 13.40 4.94
N ASN A 114 4.19 13.98 5.35
CA ASN A 114 4.41 15.44 5.35
C ASN A 114 5.08 15.98 4.07
N VAL A 115 5.27 15.15 3.04
CA VAL A 115 5.80 15.64 1.76
C VAL A 115 4.81 16.57 1.07
N ALA A 116 5.34 17.57 0.35
CA ALA A 116 4.49 18.45 -0.44
C ALA A 116 3.80 17.66 -1.56
N THR A 117 2.48 17.79 -1.67
CA THR A 117 1.68 17.15 -2.71
C THR A 117 1.16 18.16 -3.72
N GLY A 118 0.86 17.66 -4.93
CA GLY A 118 0.23 18.40 -6.01
C GLY A 118 -1.21 17.93 -6.26
N PRO A 119 -1.73 18.12 -7.49
CA PRO A 119 -3.04 17.62 -7.89
C PRO A 119 -3.20 16.12 -7.59
N ASN A 120 -4.42 15.70 -7.24
CA ASN A 120 -4.76 14.33 -6.85
C ASN A 120 -3.98 13.79 -5.64
N ASN A 121 -3.38 14.68 -4.83
CA ASN A 121 -2.55 14.31 -3.68
C ASN A 121 -1.30 13.49 -4.06
N ARG A 122 -0.79 13.67 -5.29
CA ARG A 122 0.46 13.03 -5.74
C ARG A 122 1.65 13.78 -5.14
N PRO A 123 2.63 13.11 -4.53
CA PRO A 123 3.86 13.75 -4.04
C PRO A 123 4.59 14.52 -5.16
N LYS A 124 5.01 15.76 -4.87
CA LYS A 124 5.85 16.56 -5.79
C LYS A 124 7.24 15.97 -5.95
N LEU A 125 7.76 15.38 -4.87
CA LEU A 125 8.98 14.60 -4.87
C LEU A 125 8.62 13.13 -4.78
N ALA A 126 9.18 12.31 -5.67
CA ALA A 126 8.90 10.88 -5.71
C ALA A 126 9.31 10.20 -4.40
N CYS A 127 8.34 9.58 -3.72
CA CYS A 127 8.58 8.74 -2.56
C CYS A 127 8.66 7.29 -3.03
N VAL A 128 9.87 6.73 -3.06
CA VAL A 128 10.16 5.43 -3.69
C VAL A 128 10.58 4.40 -2.65
N ILE A 129 10.10 3.17 -2.82
CA ILE A 129 10.61 1.99 -2.09
C ILE A 129 11.92 1.58 -2.77
N SER A 130 13.05 2.10 -2.29
CA SER A 130 14.36 1.84 -2.89
C SER A 130 14.73 0.36 -2.85
N GLU A 131 14.50 -0.28 -1.72
CA GLU A 131 14.72 -1.71 -1.48
C GLU A 131 13.60 -2.27 -0.60
N CYS A 132 13.32 -3.57 -0.75
CA CYS A 132 12.39 -4.30 0.09
C CYS A 132 12.75 -5.78 0.15
N GLY A 133 12.26 -6.48 1.18
CA GLY A 133 12.55 -7.88 1.40
C GLY A 133 11.78 -8.42 2.61
N GLU A 134 12.32 -9.47 3.21
CA GLU A 134 11.83 -10.10 4.44
C GLU A 134 12.98 -10.14 5.45
N MET A 135 12.66 -10.00 6.74
CA MET A 135 13.61 -10.02 7.86
C MET A 135 13.56 -11.34 8.59
#